data_AF-A0A957JAG5-F1
#
_entry.id   AF-A0A957JAG5-F1
#
_cell.length_a   1.000
_cell.length_b   1.000
_cell.length_c   1.000
_cell.angle_alpha   90.00
_cell.angle_beta   90.00
_cell.angle_gamma   90.00
#
_symmetry.space_group_name_H-M   'P 1'
#
loop_
_entity.id
_entity.type
_entity.pdbx_description
1 polymer ?
#
loop_
_entity_poly.entity_id
_entity_poly.type
_entity_poly.pdbx_seq_one_letter_code
_entity_poly.pdbx_strand_id
1 'polypeptide(L)'
;MQGEDLTLPDTVIGTPKHFVGDGGAVWGTSTTGDYQIDQGVTDVDEETLRAVHLPPYTAVIEAGAESIMISYSSWGGMKMHAQRYLIEDVLRGELGFDGFIVSDWAGVDQITPDYYDAVVASINAGVDMNMVPYDYNRFIQVMTEAVEAGDISEERIDEAVRRILTAKLKLGLFEQPFSNPDYLPLVGSDEHRAVAREAVAKSAVLLKNEGDLLPFSPDLPLLLVGGAAADDIGIQSGGWTIEWQGGTGNITPGTTILAALTEAVGENTAVVYDPFGRFNDVDLPSDQPRTCLAV
;
A
#
# COMPACT_ATOMS: atom_id res chain seq x y z
N MET A 1 7.00 8.55 9.40
CA MET A 1 7.80 7.36 9.04
C MET A 1 9.23 7.74 8.73
N GLN A 2 9.52 8.57 7.70
CA GLN A 2 10.91 8.93 7.40
C GLN A 2 11.51 10.02 8.30
N GLY A 3 10.72 11.06 8.66
CA GLY A 3 11.21 12.15 9.50
C GLY A 3 12.27 13.01 8.80
N GLU A 4 12.89 13.92 9.55
CA GLU A 4 13.98 14.78 9.05
C GLU A 4 15.39 14.20 9.31
N ASP A 5 15.50 13.22 10.22
CA ASP A 5 16.74 12.55 10.59
C ASP A 5 16.56 11.03 10.54
N LEU A 6 17.10 10.44 9.48
CA LEU A 6 17.05 9.01 9.19
C LEU A 6 17.91 8.14 10.13
N THR A 7 18.76 8.75 10.96
CA THR A 7 19.59 8.01 11.92
C THR A 7 18.85 7.72 13.23
N LEU A 8 17.67 8.32 13.42
CA LEU A 8 16.85 8.08 14.60
C LEU A 8 16.26 6.67 14.57
N PRO A 9 16.24 5.98 15.73
CA PRO A 9 15.89 4.56 15.80
C PRO A 9 14.40 4.27 15.57
N ASP A 10 13.55 5.30 15.52
CA ASP A 10 12.12 5.25 15.22
C ASP A 10 11.77 5.74 13.81
N THR A 11 12.77 5.89 12.93
CA THR A 11 12.60 6.28 11.53
C THR A 11 12.90 5.13 10.56
N VAL A 12 12.29 5.19 9.38
CA VAL A 12 12.50 4.24 8.28
C VAL A 12 12.46 4.96 6.94
N ILE A 13 13.25 4.53 5.96
CA ILE A 13 13.12 5.03 4.58
C ILE A 13 11.71 4.76 4.07
N GLY A 14 11.03 5.80 3.60
CA GLY A 14 9.78 5.67 2.86
C GLY A 14 10.05 5.42 1.39
N THR A 15 9.26 4.53 0.77
CA THR A 15 9.28 4.30 -0.69
C THR A 15 7.91 4.66 -1.27
N PRO A 16 7.71 5.90 -1.77
CA PRO A 16 6.52 6.28 -2.51
C PRO A 16 6.36 5.41 -3.76
N LYS A 17 5.13 4.96 -4.01
CA LYS A 17 4.84 3.95 -5.03
C LYS A 17 3.41 4.08 -5.61
N HIS A 18 3.16 3.68 -6.85
CA HIS A 18 4.13 3.18 -7.83
C HIS A 18 4.30 4.17 -8.99
N PHE A 19 5.55 4.53 -9.29
CA PHE A 19 5.88 5.57 -10.26
C PHE A 19 5.75 5.01 -11.70
N VAL A 20 4.90 5.54 -12.57
CA VAL A 20 3.82 6.49 -12.26
C VAL A 20 2.57 6.20 -13.09
N GLY A 21 1.42 6.67 -12.60
CA GLY A 21 0.15 6.55 -13.29
C GLY A 21 -0.55 5.21 -13.08
N ASP A 22 -0.13 4.40 -12.11
CA ASP A 22 -0.75 3.13 -11.74
C ASP A 22 -2.27 3.24 -11.53
N GLY A 23 -2.73 4.29 -10.85
CA GLY A 23 -4.16 4.57 -10.64
C GLY A 23 -4.95 5.05 -11.87
N GLY A 24 -4.28 5.25 -13.02
CA GLY A 24 -4.90 5.70 -14.28
C GLY A 24 -5.06 4.60 -15.33
N ALA A 25 -4.81 3.34 -14.99
CA ALA A 25 -4.91 2.23 -15.92
C ALA A 25 -6.35 2.05 -16.45
N VAL A 26 -6.47 1.83 -17.76
CA VAL A 26 -7.76 1.67 -18.44
C VAL A 26 -8.29 0.25 -18.24
N TRP A 27 -9.59 0.11 -17.95
CA TRP A 27 -10.26 -1.18 -17.83
C TRP A 27 -10.08 -2.05 -19.07
N GLY A 28 -9.76 -3.34 -18.88
CA GLY A 28 -9.58 -4.35 -19.92
C GLY A 28 -8.21 -4.32 -20.59
N THR A 29 -7.28 -3.49 -20.12
CA THR A 29 -5.93 -3.37 -20.71
C THR A 29 -4.85 -4.16 -19.98
N SER A 30 -5.19 -4.77 -18.83
CA SER A 30 -4.27 -5.67 -18.14
C SER A 30 -4.01 -6.93 -18.96
N THR A 31 -2.76 -7.38 -18.95
CA THR A 31 -2.33 -8.65 -19.56
C THR A 31 -1.89 -9.67 -18.50
N THR A 32 -2.10 -9.37 -17.22
CA THR A 32 -1.61 -10.18 -16.09
C THR A 32 -2.77 -10.92 -15.43
N GLY A 33 -2.74 -12.26 -15.49
CA GLY A 33 -3.73 -13.10 -14.84
C GLY A 33 -5.17 -12.79 -15.30
N ASP A 34 -6.10 -12.82 -14.35
CA ASP A 34 -7.52 -12.50 -14.57
C ASP A 34 -7.88 -11.05 -14.19
N TYR A 35 -6.86 -10.20 -13.96
CA TYR A 35 -7.08 -8.79 -13.61
C TYR A 35 -7.60 -8.02 -14.82
N GLN A 36 -8.47 -7.03 -14.57
CA GLN A 36 -9.05 -6.19 -15.61
C GLN A 36 -8.40 -4.79 -15.68
N ILE A 37 -7.95 -4.27 -14.54
CA ILE A 37 -7.36 -2.92 -14.45
C ILE A 37 -5.89 -2.99 -14.04
N ASP A 38 -5.59 -3.76 -12.98
CA ASP A 38 -4.26 -3.79 -12.37
C ASP A 38 -3.16 -4.14 -13.38
N GLN A 39 -2.04 -3.42 -13.33
CA GLN A 39 -0.89 -3.56 -14.24
C GLN A 39 -1.18 -3.27 -15.73
N GLY A 40 -2.33 -2.65 -16.01
CA GLY A 40 -2.76 -2.27 -17.35
C GLY A 40 -2.04 -1.04 -17.92
N VAL A 41 -2.67 -0.44 -18.94
CA VAL A 41 -2.15 0.71 -19.67
C VAL A 41 -2.83 1.98 -19.19
N THR A 42 -2.03 2.94 -18.72
CA THR A 42 -2.42 4.33 -18.52
C THR A 42 -2.31 5.03 -19.86
N ASP A 43 -3.44 5.33 -20.50
CA ASP A 43 -3.51 5.89 -21.86
C ASP A 43 -4.06 7.32 -21.81
N VAL A 44 -3.19 8.24 -21.39
CA VAL A 44 -3.47 9.69 -21.32
C VAL A 44 -2.33 10.46 -21.98
N ASP A 45 -2.59 11.69 -22.42
CA ASP A 45 -1.52 12.57 -22.87
C ASP A 45 -0.57 12.96 -21.71
N GLU A 46 0.62 13.44 -22.05
CA GLU A 46 1.64 13.79 -21.07
C GLU A 46 1.20 14.95 -20.16
N GLU A 47 0.43 15.90 -20.69
CA GLU A 47 -0.12 17.01 -19.90
C GLU A 47 -0.99 16.48 -18.76
N THR A 48 -1.89 15.53 -19.05
CA THR A 48 -2.74 14.87 -18.07
C THR A 48 -1.92 13.99 -17.12
N LEU A 49 -0.96 13.22 -17.64
CA LEU A 49 -0.06 12.41 -16.82
C LEU A 49 0.62 13.27 -15.75
N ARG A 50 1.16 14.41 -16.17
CA ARG A 50 1.84 15.37 -15.30
C ARG A 50 0.90 16.06 -14.33
N ALA A 51 -0.27 16.50 -14.78
CA ALA A 51 -1.22 17.22 -13.93
C ALA A 51 -1.86 16.33 -12.85
N VAL A 52 -2.09 15.05 -13.14
CA VAL A 52 -2.82 14.14 -12.24
C VAL A 52 -1.88 13.28 -11.41
N HIS A 53 -0.83 12.71 -12.02
CA HIS A 53 -0.07 11.62 -11.40
C HIS A 53 1.31 12.00 -10.86
N LEU A 54 1.92 13.11 -11.32
CA LEU A 54 3.19 13.60 -10.78
C LEU A 54 3.12 14.43 -9.49
N PRO A 55 2.05 15.20 -9.16
CA PRO A 55 2.09 16.08 -7.99
C PRO A 55 2.42 15.38 -6.66
N PRO A 56 1.93 14.16 -6.39
CA PRO A 56 2.35 13.42 -5.19
C PRO A 56 3.85 13.14 -5.16
N TYR A 57 4.48 12.88 -6.32
CA TYR A 57 5.93 12.64 -6.42
C TYR A 57 6.75 13.89 -6.15
N THR A 58 6.33 15.05 -6.66
CA THR A 58 6.96 16.32 -6.29
C THR A 58 6.95 16.52 -4.77
N ALA A 59 5.81 16.29 -4.12
CA ALA A 59 5.68 16.48 -2.68
C ALA A 59 6.56 15.52 -1.85
N VAL A 60 6.67 14.24 -2.23
CA VAL A 60 7.51 13.28 -1.50
C VAL A 60 9.01 13.48 -1.77
N ILE A 61 9.40 13.97 -2.94
CA ILE A 61 10.79 14.35 -3.24
C ILE A 61 11.18 15.56 -2.40
N GLU A 62 10.33 16.59 -2.34
CA GLU A 62 10.52 17.75 -1.47
C GLU A 62 10.57 17.37 0.02
N ALA A 63 9.81 16.34 0.43
CA ALA A 63 9.87 15.76 1.76
C ALA A 63 11.09 14.85 2.01
N GLY A 64 11.97 14.69 1.01
CA GLY A 64 13.24 13.99 1.14
C GLY A 64 13.19 12.49 0.92
N ALA A 65 12.21 11.94 0.20
CA ALA A 65 12.13 10.51 -0.10
C ALA A 65 13.48 9.97 -0.63
N GLU A 66 13.97 8.87 -0.05
CA GLU A 66 15.25 8.26 -0.44
C GLU A 66 15.09 7.09 -1.42
N SER A 67 13.85 6.65 -1.64
CA SER A 67 13.53 5.54 -2.54
C SER A 67 12.22 5.79 -3.27
N ILE A 68 12.11 5.37 -4.53
CA ILE A 68 10.84 5.36 -5.29
C ILE A 68 10.71 4.00 -5.98
N MET A 69 9.50 3.40 -5.92
CA MET A 69 9.21 2.13 -6.60
C MET A 69 8.50 2.36 -7.92
N ILE A 70 8.96 1.69 -8.98
CA ILE A 70 8.38 1.79 -10.32
C ILE A 70 7.15 0.88 -10.48
N SER A 71 6.09 1.40 -11.09
CA SER A 71 4.84 0.71 -11.38
C SER A 71 4.98 -0.45 -12.35
N TYR A 72 4.14 -1.48 -12.24
CA TYR A 72 3.96 -2.49 -13.29
C TYR A 72 3.29 -1.97 -14.56
N SER A 73 2.51 -0.88 -14.42
CA SER A 73 1.67 -0.36 -15.51
C SER A 73 2.51 0.10 -16.70
N SER A 74 1.83 0.37 -17.81
CA SER A 74 2.42 1.00 -18.99
C SER A 74 1.88 2.42 -19.17
N TRP A 75 2.65 3.28 -19.84
CA TRP A 75 2.14 4.53 -20.43
C TRP A 75 2.38 4.51 -21.93
N GLY A 76 1.32 4.78 -22.71
CA GLY A 76 1.38 4.66 -24.18
C GLY A 76 1.79 3.26 -24.67
N GLY A 77 1.54 2.22 -23.86
CA GLY A 77 1.90 0.82 -24.16
C GLY A 77 3.31 0.39 -23.73
N MET A 78 4.22 1.30 -23.36
CA MET A 78 5.55 0.95 -22.85
C MET A 78 5.54 0.79 -21.34
N LYS A 79 6.05 -0.35 -20.85
CA LYS A 79 6.14 -0.70 -19.42
C LYS A 79 6.97 0.32 -18.66
N MET A 80 6.48 0.75 -17.49
CA MET A 80 7.13 1.75 -16.63
C MET A 80 8.56 1.38 -16.25
N HIS A 81 8.85 0.10 -16.00
CA HIS A 81 10.22 -0.36 -15.72
C HIS A 81 11.21 -0.15 -16.88
N ALA A 82 10.75 0.18 -18.10
CA ALA A 82 11.56 0.52 -19.26
C ALA A 82 11.40 2.00 -19.73
N GLN A 83 10.65 2.83 -18.99
CA GLN A 83 10.36 4.22 -19.35
C GLN A 83 11.51 5.16 -19.01
N ARG A 84 12.62 5.09 -19.76
CA ARG A 84 13.79 5.95 -19.54
C ARG A 84 13.44 7.44 -19.50
N TYR A 85 12.55 7.90 -20.39
CA TYR A 85 12.12 9.29 -20.42
C TYR A 85 11.51 9.73 -19.08
N LEU A 86 10.56 8.96 -18.54
CA LEU A 86 9.91 9.30 -17.29
C LEU A 86 10.83 9.14 -16.08
N ILE A 87 11.74 8.16 -16.12
CA ILE A 87 12.64 7.88 -14.99
C ILE A 87 13.83 8.86 -14.96
N GLU A 88 14.57 8.99 -16.06
CA GLU A 88 15.79 9.80 -16.09
C GLU A 88 15.48 11.27 -16.36
N ASP A 89 14.71 11.57 -17.42
CA ASP A 89 14.50 12.96 -17.81
C ASP A 89 13.50 13.65 -16.87
N VAL A 90 12.37 13.02 -16.57
CA VAL A 90 11.33 13.63 -15.72
C VAL A 90 11.64 13.46 -14.23
N LEU A 91 11.76 12.23 -13.72
CA LEU A 91 11.89 12.01 -12.28
C LEU A 91 13.24 12.50 -11.73
N ARG A 92 14.36 12.16 -12.37
CA ARG A 92 15.68 12.65 -11.92
C ARG A 92 15.98 14.06 -12.43
N GLY A 93 15.80 14.31 -13.71
CA GLY A 93 16.16 15.58 -14.35
C GLY A 93 15.28 16.74 -13.92
N GLU A 94 13.97 16.65 -14.18
CA GLU A 94 13.03 17.75 -13.91
C GLU A 94 12.62 17.83 -12.43
N LEU A 95 12.29 16.71 -11.80
CA LEU A 95 11.83 16.68 -10.39
C LEU A 95 12.97 16.62 -9.39
N GLY A 96 14.21 16.34 -9.82
CA GLY A 96 15.38 16.37 -8.96
C GLY A 96 15.50 15.20 -7.99
N PHE A 97 14.90 14.04 -8.28
CA PHE A 97 15.02 12.88 -7.40
C PHE A 97 16.45 12.30 -7.38
N ASP A 98 17.07 12.32 -6.21
CA ASP A 98 18.46 11.86 -6.00
C ASP A 98 18.56 10.53 -5.23
N GLY A 99 17.43 9.99 -4.76
CA GLY A 99 17.37 8.68 -4.11
C GLY A 99 17.54 7.51 -5.09
N PHE A 100 17.38 6.29 -4.59
CA PHE A 100 17.46 5.09 -5.42
C PHE A 100 16.08 4.61 -5.91
N ILE A 101 16.04 4.09 -7.13
CA ILE A 101 14.84 3.57 -7.77
C ILE A 101 14.82 2.06 -7.63
N VAL A 102 13.72 1.52 -7.10
CA VAL A 102 13.51 0.08 -6.95
C VAL A 102 12.42 -0.40 -7.91
N SER A 103 12.58 -1.58 -8.49
CA SER A 103 11.48 -2.21 -9.23
C SER A 103 10.37 -2.68 -8.27
N ASP A 104 9.19 -2.97 -8.81
CA ASP A 104 8.21 -3.79 -8.11
C ASP A 104 8.61 -5.28 -8.23
N TRP A 105 7.89 -6.15 -7.50
CA TRP A 105 8.12 -7.58 -7.41
C TRP A 105 8.11 -8.25 -8.79
N ALA A 106 9.25 -8.70 -9.30
CA ALA A 106 9.38 -9.23 -10.66
C ALA A 106 8.80 -8.29 -11.75
N GLY A 107 8.82 -6.97 -11.53
CA GLY A 107 8.33 -5.98 -12.49
C GLY A 107 9.17 -5.95 -13.78
N VAL A 108 10.48 -6.13 -13.64
CA VAL A 108 11.42 -6.23 -14.76
C VAL A 108 11.05 -7.37 -15.70
N ASP A 109 10.68 -8.53 -15.16
CA ASP A 109 10.28 -9.72 -15.92
C ASP A 109 9.08 -9.49 -16.86
N GLN A 110 8.29 -8.43 -16.64
CA GLN A 110 7.13 -8.10 -17.47
C GLN A 110 7.43 -7.17 -18.65
N ILE A 111 8.67 -6.68 -18.80
CA ILE A 111 9.03 -5.78 -19.89
C ILE A 111 8.97 -6.50 -21.23
N THR A 112 9.58 -7.69 -21.31
CA THR A 112 9.65 -8.51 -22.53
C THR A 112 9.88 -9.99 -22.14
N PRO A 113 9.46 -10.96 -22.98
CA PRO A 113 9.68 -12.38 -22.69
C PRO A 113 11.16 -12.80 -22.57
N ASP A 114 12.06 -12.06 -23.23
CA ASP A 114 13.51 -12.28 -23.09
C ASP A 114 14.03 -11.57 -21.83
N TYR A 115 14.47 -12.35 -20.85
CA TYR A 115 14.89 -11.79 -19.56
C TYR A 115 16.19 -10.99 -19.62
N TYR A 116 17.08 -11.30 -20.56
CA TYR A 116 18.29 -10.51 -20.76
C TYR A 116 17.92 -9.11 -21.26
N ASP A 117 17.07 -9.04 -22.30
CA ASP A 117 16.57 -7.78 -22.83
C ASP A 117 15.78 -6.98 -21.79
N ALA A 118 14.98 -7.65 -20.96
CA ALA A 118 14.22 -7.02 -19.88
C ALA A 118 15.14 -6.38 -18.84
N VAL A 119 16.18 -7.09 -18.41
CA VAL A 119 17.18 -6.59 -17.46
C VAL A 119 17.93 -5.40 -18.04
N VAL A 120 18.45 -5.52 -19.26
CA VAL A 120 19.16 -4.43 -19.95
C VAL A 120 18.28 -3.19 -20.09
N ALA A 121 17.04 -3.36 -20.56
CA ALA A 121 16.09 -2.26 -20.71
C ALA A 121 15.82 -1.57 -19.38
N SER A 122 15.61 -2.32 -18.30
CA SER A 122 15.24 -1.73 -17.01
C SER A 122 16.39 -0.97 -16.34
N ILE A 123 17.58 -1.55 -16.33
CA ILE A 123 18.74 -0.92 -15.70
C ILE A 123 19.18 0.33 -16.47
N ASN A 124 19.16 0.26 -17.81
CA ASN A 124 19.46 1.41 -18.65
C ASN A 124 18.33 2.47 -18.66
N ALA A 125 17.12 2.11 -18.23
CA ALA A 125 16.04 3.07 -18.00
C ALA A 125 16.19 3.82 -16.67
N GLY A 126 17.06 3.37 -15.76
CA GLY A 126 17.37 4.08 -14.51
C GLY A 126 17.01 3.35 -13.21
N VAL A 127 16.52 2.11 -13.29
CA VAL A 127 16.29 1.28 -12.09
C VAL A 127 17.63 0.97 -11.42
N ASP A 128 17.72 1.20 -10.12
CA ASP A 128 18.95 1.00 -9.32
C ASP A 128 18.94 -0.35 -8.58
N MET A 129 17.77 -0.78 -8.09
CA MET A 129 17.60 -2.01 -7.33
C MET A 129 16.46 -2.85 -7.93
N ASN A 130 16.77 -4.08 -8.33
CA ASN A 130 15.76 -5.02 -8.84
C ASN A 130 15.21 -5.90 -7.71
N MET A 131 13.90 -5.87 -7.51
CA MET A 131 13.18 -6.74 -6.60
C MET A 131 12.93 -8.10 -7.27
N VAL A 132 13.97 -8.94 -7.26
CA VAL A 132 13.91 -10.31 -7.76
C VAL A 132 13.40 -11.23 -6.64
N PRO A 133 12.21 -11.81 -6.77
CA PRO A 133 11.59 -12.49 -5.63
C PRO A 133 12.12 -13.89 -5.36
N TYR A 134 12.63 -14.56 -6.39
CA TYR A 134 12.95 -15.99 -6.32
C TYR A 134 14.35 -16.32 -6.84
N ASP A 135 14.65 -15.99 -8.09
CA ASP A 135 15.88 -16.43 -8.78
C ASP A 135 16.92 -15.30 -8.91
N TYR A 136 17.46 -14.88 -7.77
CA TYR A 136 18.50 -13.84 -7.73
C TYR A 136 19.79 -14.29 -8.46
N ASN A 137 20.08 -15.59 -8.54
CA ASN A 137 21.26 -16.10 -9.23
C ASN A 137 21.17 -15.84 -10.74
N ARG A 138 20.00 -16.11 -11.34
CA ARG A 138 19.75 -15.79 -12.75
C ARG A 138 19.90 -14.29 -13.02
N PHE A 139 19.36 -13.44 -12.15
CA PHE A 139 19.51 -11.99 -12.28
C PHE A 139 20.98 -11.56 -12.24
N ILE A 140 21.75 -12.03 -11.25
CA ILE A 140 23.18 -11.70 -11.12
C ILE A 140 23.96 -12.18 -12.35
N GLN A 141 23.69 -13.38 -12.84
CA GLN A 141 24.34 -13.92 -14.03
C GLN A 141 24.06 -13.02 -15.25
N VAL A 142 22.79 -12.72 -15.53
CA VAL A 142 22.38 -11.89 -16.67
C VAL A 142 22.93 -10.47 -16.55
N MET A 143 22.91 -9.87 -15.36
CA MET A 143 23.54 -8.57 -15.11
C MET A 143 25.03 -8.58 -15.40
N THR A 144 25.74 -9.63 -14.96
CA THR A 144 27.19 -9.77 -15.19
C THR A 144 27.47 -9.91 -16.68
N GLU A 145 26.74 -10.77 -17.38
CA GLU A 145 26.84 -10.97 -18.83
C GLU A 145 26.58 -9.65 -19.59
N ALA A 146 25.56 -8.89 -19.19
CA ALA A 146 25.22 -7.61 -19.82
C ALA A 146 26.29 -6.53 -19.62
N VAL A 147 26.95 -6.50 -18.47
CA VAL A 147 28.08 -5.59 -18.23
C VAL A 147 29.32 -6.02 -19.02
N GLU A 148 29.64 -7.33 -19.03
CA GLU A 148 30.76 -7.88 -19.81
C GLU A 148 30.59 -7.68 -21.32
N ALA A 149 29.35 -7.75 -21.83
CA ALA A 149 29.00 -7.47 -23.21
C ALA A 149 29.01 -5.97 -23.55
N GLY A 150 28.97 -5.09 -22.54
CA GLY A 150 28.88 -3.63 -22.71
C GLY A 150 27.46 -3.11 -22.96
N ASP A 151 26.44 -3.95 -22.81
CA ASP A 151 25.02 -3.57 -22.95
C ASP A 151 24.52 -2.79 -21.72
N ILE A 152 25.17 -2.95 -20.57
CA ILE A 152 25.04 -2.07 -19.39
C ILE A 152 26.44 -1.53 -19.06
N SER A 153 26.59 -0.21 -18.98
CA SER A 153 27.89 0.39 -18.67
C SER A 153 28.26 0.23 -17.20
N GLU A 154 29.56 0.09 -16.89
CA GLU A 154 30.05 0.14 -15.50
C GLU A 154 29.66 1.45 -14.80
N GLU A 155 29.61 2.57 -15.53
CA GLU A 155 29.16 3.86 -15.01
C GLU A 155 27.71 3.81 -14.50
N ARG A 156 26.82 3.10 -15.22
CA ARG A 156 25.43 2.93 -14.79
C ARG A 156 25.33 2.08 -13.51
N ILE A 157 26.19 1.07 -13.38
CA ILE A 157 26.29 0.27 -12.15
C ILE A 157 26.81 1.13 -10.98
N ASP A 158 27.88 1.91 -11.21
CA ASP A 158 28.46 2.80 -10.21
C ASP A 158 27.44 3.83 -9.70
N GLU A 159 26.61 4.38 -10.60
CA GLU A 159 25.53 5.28 -10.22
C GLU A 159 24.49 4.59 -9.33
N ALA A 160 23.98 3.43 -9.75
CA ALA A 160 22.99 2.68 -8.99
C ALA A 160 23.51 2.30 -7.60
N VAL A 161 24.72 1.76 -7.53
CA VAL A 161 25.38 1.38 -6.28
C VAL A 161 25.60 2.60 -5.39
N ARG A 162 26.04 3.73 -5.94
CA ARG A 162 26.24 4.98 -5.18
C ARG A 162 24.95 5.45 -4.53
N ARG A 163 23.81 5.41 -5.23
CA ARG A 163 22.50 5.81 -4.69
C ARG A 163 22.06 4.88 -3.55
N ILE A 164 22.18 3.58 -3.73
CA ILE A 164 21.85 2.57 -2.71
C ILE A 164 22.73 2.73 -1.47
N LEU A 165 24.05 2.88 -1.65
CA LEU A 165 24.98 3.05 -0.53
C LEU A 165 24.77 4.39 0.19
N THR A 166 24.46 5.46 -0.55
CA THR A 166 24.13 6.76 0.03
C THR A 166 22.89 6.66 0.93
N ALA A 167 21.82 6.03 0.47
CA ALA A 167 20.62 5.82 1.27
C ALA A 167 20.92 4.98 2.54
N LYS A 168 21.73 3.92 2.41
CA LYS A 168 22.14 3.09 3.57
C LYS A 168 22.98 3.87 4.59
N LEU A 169 23.87 4.76 4.12
CA LEU A 169 24.68 5.62 4.99
C LEU A 169 23.81 6.68 5.68
N LYS A 170 22.89 7.32 4.96
CA LYS A 170 21.93 8.28 5.54
C LYS A 170 21.05 7.64 6.62
N LEU A 171 20.65 6.38 6.43
CA LEU A 171 19.90 5.58 7.41
C LEU A 171 20.73 5.19 8.66
N GLY A 172 22.05 5.41 8.65
CA GLY A 172 22.93 4.92 9.71
C GLY A 172 22.99 3.39 9.78
N LEU A 173 22.69 2.69 8.66
CA LEU A 173 22.58 1.23 8.64
C LEU A 173 23.93 0.54 8.89
N PHE A 174 25.04 1.21 8.63
CA PHE A 174 26.38 0.70 8.92
C PHE A 174 26.74 0.80 10.41
N GLU A 175 26.20 1.81 11.10
CA GLU A 175 26.38 2.03 12.54
C GLU A 175 25.41 1.20 13.37
N GLN A 176 24.17 1.01 12.90
CA GLN A 176 23.10 0.27 13.58
C GLN A 176 22.46 -0.78 12.64
N PRO A 177 23.19 -1.85 12.27
CA PRO A 177 22.71 -2.85 11.31
C PRO A 177 21.71 -3.86 11.89
N PHE A 178 21.47 -3.85 13.21
CA PHE A 178 20.67 -4.86 13.90
C PHE A 178 19.41 -4.25 14.52
N SER A 179 18.36 -5.06 14.60
CA SER A 179 17.11 -4.70 15.27
C SER A 179 17.33 -4.49 16.78
N ASN A 180 16.61 -3.53 17.36
CA ASN A 180 16.54 -3.37 18.82
C ASN A 180 15.25 -4.02 19.37
N PRO A 181 15.33 -5.09 20.18
CA PRO A 181 14.16 -5.77 20.74
C PRO A 181 13.34 -4.90 21.72
N ASP A 182 13.91 -3.82 22.25
CA ASP A 182 13.20 -2.90 23.16
C ASP A 182 12.01 -2.20 22.49
N TYR A 183 11.98 -2.17 21.15
CA TYR A 183 10.85 -1.61 20.39
C TYR A 183 9.73 -2.61 20.13
N LEU A 184 9.91 -3.91 20.43
CA LEU A 184 8.87 -4.91 20.20
C LEU A 184 7.53 -4.59 20.90
N PRO A 185 7.49 -4.05 22.14
CA PRO A 185 6.25 -3.64 22.78
C PRO A 185 5.47 -2.53 22.05
N LEU A 186 6.10 -1.79 21.12
CA LEU A 186 5.42 -0.78 20.30
C LEU A 186 4.54 -1.40 19.21
N VAL A 187 4.80 -2.66 18.83
CA VAL A 187 4.01 -3.37 17.82
C VAL A 187 2.62 -3.65 18.36
N GLY A 188 1.63 -2.92 17.83
CA GLY A 188 0.23 -3.05 18.26
C GLY A 188 -0.06 -2.45 19.64
N SER A 189 0.74 -1.48 20.08
CA SER A 189 0.53 -0.77 21.35
C SER A 189 -0.79 0.00 21.41
N ASP A 190 -1.25 0.31 22.62
CA ASP A 190 -2.50 1.03 22.85
C ASP A 190 -2.44 2.46 22.28
N GLU A 191 -1.28 3.11 22.30
CA GLU A 191 -1.09 4.44 21.71
C GLU A 191 -1.27 4.41 20.20
N HIS A 192 -0.69 3.42 19.51
CA HIS A 192 -0.88 3.24 18.07
C HIS A 192 -2.32 2.86 17.72
N ARG A 193 -2.98 2.03 18.56
CA ARG A 193 -4.40 1.69 18.40
C ARG A 193 -5.32 2.89 18.63
N ALA A 194 -4.96 3.82 19.51
CA ALA A 194 -5.70 5.06 19.71
C ALA A 194 -5.66 5.95 18.46
N VAL A 195 -4.48 6.09 17.83
CA VAL A 195 -4.34 6.79 16.54
C VAL A 195 -5.13 6.08 15.43
N ALA A 196 -5.07 4.74 15.36
CA ALA A 196 -5.85 3.97 14.39
C ALA A 196 -7.36 4.15 14.58
N ARG A 197 -7.86 4.15 15.83
CA ARG A 197 -9.25 4.42 16.17
C ARG A 197 -9.69 5.82 15.71
N GLU A 198 -8.85 6.83 15.92
CA GLU A 198 -9.11 8.19 15.44
C GLU A 198 -9.18 8.25 13.91
N ALA A 199 -8.23 7.59 13.22
CA ALA A 199 -8.21 7.54 11.76
C ALA A 199 -9.45 6.86 11.18
N VAL A 200 -9.89 5.74 11.77
CA VAL A 200 -11.14 5.05 11.39
C VAL A 200 -12.37 5.94 11.60
N ALA A 201 -12.44 6.67 12.71
CA ALA A 201 -13.55 7.59 12.95
C ALA A 201 -13.59 8.74 11.93
N LYS A 202 -12.42 9.26 11.53
CA LYS A 202 -12.30 10.34 10.53
C LYS A 202 -12.48 9.89 9.08
N SER A 203 -12.32 8.60 8.78
CA SER A 203 -12.48 8.07 7.41
C SER A 203 -13.93 7.77 7.04
N ALA A 204 -14.83 7.67 8.03
CA ALA A 204 -16.24 7.39 7.79
C ALA A 204 -16.94 8.54 7.04
N VAL A 205 -17.66 8.20 5.96
CA VAL A 205 -18.46 9.15 5.18
C VAL A 205 -19.95 8.83 5.38
N LEU A 206 -20.67 9.75 6.01
CA LEU A 206 -22.12 9.61 6.22
C LEU A 206 -22.88 9.89 4.92
N LEU A 207 -23.32 8.83 4.24
CA LEU A 207 -24.05 8.94 2.97
C LEU A 207 -25.54 9.27 3.14
N LYS A 208 -26.14 8.83 4.25
CA LYS A 208 -27.58 8.97 4.53
C LYS A 208 -27.85 9.01 6.03
N ASN A 209 -28.68 9.95 6.47
CA ASN A 209 -29.15 10.03 7.86
C ASN A 209 -30.60 10.53 7.88
N GLU A 210 -31.56 9.63 7.73
CA GLU A 210 -32.98 9.96 7.77
C GLU A 210 -33.51 9.94 9.20
N GLY A 211 -34.34 10.92 9.55
CA GLY A 211 -34.99 10.99 10.86
C GLY A 211 -34.02 11.19 12.03
N ASP A 212 -32.86 11.80 11.77
CA ASP A 212 -31.80 12.03 12.76
C ASP A 212 -31.40 10.74 13.51
N LEU A 213 -31.38 9.61 12.80
CA LEU A 213 -31.04 8.30 13.36
C LEU A 213 -29.65 8.30 14.02
N LEU A 214 -28.68 8.96 13.39
CA LEU A 214 -27.32 9.10 13.90
C LEU A 214 -27.07 10.52 14.45
N PRO A 215 -26.38 10.64 15.61
CA PRO A 215 -25.97 9.55 16.51
C PRO A 215 -27.17 8.95 17.27
N PHE A 216 -27.21 7.64 17.43
CA PHE A 216 -28.22 6.99 18.28
C PHE A 216 -27.81 7.03 19.76
N SER A 217 -28.80 6.99 20.66
CA SER A 217 -28.56 6.92 22.11
C SER A 217 -27.80 5.64 22.47
N PRO A 218 -26.76 5.67 23.33
CA PRO A 218 -26.15 4.46 23.86
C PRO A 218 -27.08 3.71 24.82
N ASP A 219 -28.04 4.41 25.43
CA ASP A 219 -29.06 3.84 26.30
C ASP A 219 -30.25 3.36 25.45
N LEU A 220 -30.19 2.12 24.99
CA LEU A 220 -31.25 1.46 24.24
C LEU A 220 -31.79 0.26 25.04
N PRO A 221 -33.09 -0.08 24.91
CA PRO A 221 -33.55 -1.37 25.43
C PRO A 221 -32.95 -2.54 24.65
N LEU A 222 -32.75 -2.37 23.34
CA LEU A 222 -32.31 -3.42 22.42
C LEU A 222 -31.56 -2.82 21.22
N LEU A 223 -30.42 -3.42 20.90
CA LEU A 223 -29.67 -3.23 19.67
C LEU A 223 -29.63 -4.55 18.89
N LEU A 224 -30.12 -4.54 17.65
CA LEU A 224 -29.99 -5.65 16.71
C LEU A 224 -28.83 -5.36 15.75
N VAL A 225 -27.85 -6.26 15.67
CA VAL A 225 -26.68 -6.13 14.79
C VAL A 225 -26.73 -7.26 13.77
N GLY A 226 -26.83 -6.92 12.49
CA GLY A 226 -26.91 -7.88 11.39
C GLY A 226 -25.72 -7.75 10.44
N GLY A 227 -25.42 -8.83 9.73
CA GLY A 227 -24.47 -8.84 8.62
C GLY A 227 -23.13 -9.52 8.95
N ALA A 228 -22.59 -10.22 7.96
CA ALA A 228 -21.45 -11.13 8.14
C ALA A 228 -20.14 -10.39 8.52
N ALA A 229 -20.05 -9.09 8.24
CA ALA A 229 -18.88 -8.28 8.55
C ALA A 229 -18.91 -7.71 9.98
N ALA A 230 -20.05 -7.78 10.68
CA ALA A 230 -20.21 -7.15 11.99
C ALA A 230 -19.23 -7.70 13.04
N ASP A 231 -18.93 -9.00 12.99
CA ASP A 231 -18.04 -9.68 13.94
C ASP A 231 -16.84 -10.35 13.25
N ASP A 232 -16.26 -9.69 12.25
CA ASP A 232 -15.15 -10.23 11.46
C ASP A 232 -14.01 -9.22 11.28
N ILE A 233 -12.94 -9.39 12.08
CA ILE A 233 -11.75 -8.53 12.03
C ILE A 233 -11.00 -8.64 10.70
N GLY A 234 -11.12 -9.78 10.01
CA GLY A 234 -10.51 -10.00 8.71
C GLY A 234 -11.20 -9.19 7.61
N ILE A 235 -12.54 -9.25 7.55
CA ILE A 235 -13.34 -8.48 6.58
C ILE A 235 -13.12 -6.97 6.77
N GLN A 236 -13.14 -6.46 8.01
CA GLN A 236 -12.92 -5.02 8.24
C GLN A 236 -11.49 -4.55 7.92
N SER A 237 -10.51 -5.47 7.91
CA SER A 237 -9.11 -5.14 7.61
C SER A 237 -8.80 -5.23 6.12
N GLY A 238 -9.47 -6.12 5.38
CA GLY A 238 -9.29 -6.29 3.93
C GLY A 238 -7.97 -6.96 3.52
N GLY A 239 -7.59 -6.80 2.25
CA GLY A 239 -6.33 -7.31 1.71
C GLY A 239 -5.10 -6.66 2.37
N TRP A 240 -3.91 -7.24 2.15
CA TRP A 240 -2.67 -6.80 2.78
C TRP A 240 -2.68 -6.78 4.32
N THR A 241 -3.50 -7.63 4.94
CA THR A 241 -3.53 -7.84 6.40
C THR A 241 -3.23 -9.30 6.72
N ILE A 242 -2.08 -9.55 7.36
CA ILE A 242 -1.49 -10.87 7.62
C ILE A 242 -1.12 -11.61 6.33
N GLU A 243 -2.08 -11.88 5.46
CA GLU A 243 -1.93 -12.52 4.15
C GLU A 243 -2.11 -11.52 3.01
N TRP A 244 -1.58 -11.85 1.83
CA TRP A 244 -1.63 -10.97 0.64
C TRP A 244 -3.07 -10.56 0.27
N GLN A 245 -3.97 -11.53 0.13
CA GLN A 245 -5.39 -11.29 -0.16
C GLN A 245 -6.23 -11.07 1.12
N GLY A 246 -5.58 -11.01 2.28
CA GLY A 246 -6.24 -11.02 3.57
C GLY A 246 -6.93 -12.35 3.86
N GLY A 247 -7.92 -12.31 4.74
CA GLY A 247 -8.73 -13.48 5.10
C GLY A 247 -9.95 -13.06 5.91
N THR A 248 -10.89 -13.98 6.10
CA THR A 248 -12.06 -13.80 6.97
C THR A 248 -11.79 -14.38 8.35
N GLY A 249 -12.52 -13.91 9.35
CA GLY A 249 -12.50 -14.37 10.73
C GLY A 249 -11.44 -13.68 11.57
N ASN A 250 -11.13 -14.29 12.72
CA ASN A 250 -10.19 -13.75 13.70
C ASN A 250 -8.71 -13.94 13.28
N ILE A 251 -8.26 -13.20 12.26
CA ILE A 251 -6.91 -13.32 11.70
C ILE A 251 -5.84 -12.54 12.48
N THR A 252 -6.22 -11.55 13.28
CA THR A 252 -5.29 -10.69 14.05
C THR A 252 -5.99 -10.02 15.23
N PRO A 253 -5.30 -9.65 16.33
CA PRO A 253 -5.92 -8.96 17.45
C PRO A 253 -6.48 -7.57 17.09
N GLY A 254 -7.77 -7.37 17.36
CA GLY A 254 -8.46 -6.09 17.18
C GLY A 254 -9.86 -6.11 17.79
N THR A 255 -10.61 -5.03 17.56
CA THR A 255 -11.99 -4.88 18.03
C THR A 255 -12.92 -4.90 16.80
N THR A 256 -13.83 -5.87 16.77
CA THR A 256 -14.86 -5.94 15.71
C THR A 256 -15.90 -4.85 15.90
N ILE A 257 -16.69 -4.57 14.86
CA ILE A 257 -17.79 -3.59 14.97
C ILE A 257 -18.80 -4.03 16.04
N LEU A 258 -19.14 -5.32 16.10
CA LEU A 258 -20.01 -5.88 17.12
C LEU A 258 -19.42 -5.70 18.53
N ALA A 259 -18.13 -6.00 18.72
CA ALA A 259 -17.46 -5.82 20.00
C ALA A 259 -17.46 -4.34 20.42
N ALA A 260 -17.15 -3.43 19.50
CA ALA A 260 -17.13 -1.98 19.76
C ALA A 260 -18.53 -1.44 20.12
N LEU A 261 -19.58 -1.92 19.46
CA LEU A 261 -20.97 -1.55 19.78
C LEU A 261 -21.38 -2.07 21.15
N THR A 262 -21.03 -3.32 21.46
CA THR A 262 -21.32 -3.95 22.75
C THR A 262 -20.65 -3.20 23.90
N GLU A 263 -19.43 -2.68 23.70
CA GLU A 263 -18.72 -1.85 24.67
C GLU A 263 -19.32 -0.43 24.79
N ALA A 264 -19.85 0.12 23.68
CA ALA A 264 -20.31 1.51 23.63
C ALA A 264 -21.75 1.73 24.14
N VAL A 265 -22.60 0.70 24.12
CA VAL A 265 -23.99 0.80 24.62
C VAL A 265 -24.05 0.68 26.14
N GLY A 266 -25.14 1.14 26.74
CA GLY A 266 -25.35 1.05 28.19
C GLY A 266 -25.42 -0.40 28.68
N GLU A 267 -25.04 -0.65 29.95
CA GLU A 267 -25.00 -2.00 30.54
C GLU A 267 -26.35 -2.75 30.50
N ASN A 268 -27.46 -2.02 30.39
CA ASN A 268 -28.82 -2.58 30.31
C ASN A 268 -29.32 -2.80 28.88
N THR A 269 -28.52 -2.46 27.86
CA THR A 269 -28.88 -2.67 26.45
C THR A 269 -28.68 -4.12 26.07
N ALA A 270 -29.75 -4.79 25.65
CA ALA A 270 -29.63 -6.12 25.06
C ALA A 270 -29.05 -6.00 23.64
N VAL A 271 -27.94 -6.70 23.36
CA VAL A 271 -27.35 -6.77 22.02
C VAL A 271 -27.62 -8.15 21.44
N VAL A 272 -28.23 -8.22 20.26
CA VAL A 272 -28.47 -9.47 19.53
C VAL A 272 -27.79 -9.39 18.17
N TYR A 273 -26.96 -10.38 17.87
CA TYR A 273 -26.23 -10.48 16.61
C TYR A 273 -26.72 -11.67 15.78
N ASP A 274 -26.93 -11.45 14.48
CA ASP A 274 -27.12 -12.52 13.50
C ASP A 274 -26.39 -12.18 12.18
N PRO A 275 -25.44 -13.01 11.70
CA PRO A 275 -24.65 -12.71 10.49
C PRO A 275 -25.50 -12.64 9.21
N PHE A 276 -26.72 -13.18 9.22
CA PHE A 276 -27.66 -13.15 8.11
C PHE A 276 -28.79 -12.12 8.32
N GLY A 277 -28.75 -11.33 9.39
CA GLY A 277 -29.78 -10.36 9.75
C GLY A 277 -31.13 -10.97 10.08
N ARG A 278 -31.17 -12.22 10.56
CA ARG A 278 -32.41 -12.95 10.86
C ARG A 278 -32.76 -12.87 12.36
N PHE A 279 -33.71 -12.00 12.71
CA PHE A 279 -34.13 -11.77 14.11
C PHE A 279 -35.54 -12.29 14.43
N ASN A 280 -36.06 -13.24 13.65
CA ASN A 280 -37.47 -13.67 13.73
C ASN A 280 -37.83 -14.38 15.05
N ASP A 281 -36.83 -14.94 15.75
CA ASP A 281 -37.01 -15.69 16.99
C ASP A 281 -36.69 -14.86 18.25
N VAL A 282 -36.39 -13.57 18.09
CA VAL A 282 -36.18 -12.67 19.23
C VAL A 282 -37.56 -12.22 19.71
N ASP A 283 -37.95 -12.62 20.92
CA ASP A 283 -39.23 -12.25 21.53
C ASP A 283 -39.17 -10.77 21.95
N LEU A 284 -39.60 -9.89 21.04
CA LEU A 284 -39.42 -8.45 21.18
C LEU A 284 -40.74 -7.78 21.56
N PRO A 285 -40.79 -7.01 22.67
CA PRO A 285 -41.93 -6.15 22.98
C PRO A 285 -42.31 -5.31 21.76
N SER A 286 -43.60 -5.30 21.39
CA SER A 286 -44.09 -4.62 20.19
C SER A 286 -44.07 -3.09 20.31
N ASP A 287 -43.83 -2.56 21.51
CA ASP A 287 -44.00 -1.17 21.92
C ASP A 287 -42.68 -0.44 22.24
N GLN A 288 -41.53 -1.11 22.15
CA GLN A 288 -40.22 -0.48 22.41
C GLN A 288 -39.53 -0.03 21.12
N PRO A 289 -38.92 1.18 21.12
CA PRO A 289 -38.11 1.65 19.99
C PRO A 289 -36.92 0.71 19.77
N ARG A 290 -36.64 0.41 18.48
CA ARG A 290 -35.61 -0.55 18.07
C ARG A 290 -34.55 0.17 17.26
N THR A 291 -33.30 -0.11 17.56
CA THR A 291 -32.17 0.28 16.70
C THR A 291 -31.64 -0.98 16.04
N CYS A 292 -31.65 -0.98 14.71
CA CYS A 292 -31.07 -2.05 13.90
C CYS A 292 -29.86 -1.49 13.16
N LEU A 293 -28.72 -2.17 13.29
CA LEU A 293 -27.52 -1.89 12.52
C LEU A 293 -27.24 -3.08 11.59
N ALA A 294 -27.01 -2.78 10.31
CA ALA A 294 -26.55 -3.77 9.33
C ALA A 294 -25.14 -3.39 8.89
N VAL A 295 -24.21 -4.34 8.94
CA VAL A 295 -22.78 -4.18 8.66
C VAL A 295 -22.35 -5.14 7.56
#